data_AF-A0A364L8Y4-F1
#
_entry.id   AF-A0A364L8Y4-F1
#
_cell.length_a   1.000
_cell.length_b   1.000
_cell.length_c   1.000
_cell.angle_alpha   90.00
_cell.angle_beta   90.00
_cell.angle_gamma   90.00
#
_symmetry.space_group_name_H-M   'P 1'
#
loop_
_entity.id
_entity.type
_entity.pdbx_description
1 polymer ?
#
loop_
_entity_poly.entity_id
_entity_poly.type
_entity_poly.pdbx_seq_one_letter_code
_entity_poly.pdbx_strand_id
1 'polypeptide(L)'
;MSSEKYEIGTRAECEKMVKEWGFPHVFTWTDSRRGNLTITYPTDNDTLYNGEIKKETFGVGDRVDVPAGKIHEVWIGLDGCEYVIGE
;
A
#
# COMPACT_ATOMS: atom_id res chain seq x y z
N MET A 1 5.15 -0.09 -12.16
CA MET A 1 6.53 0.18 -11.69
C MET A 1 7.03 -1.05 -10.94
N SER A 2 8.35 -1.25 -10.74
CA SER A 2 8.84 -2.39 -9.94
C SER A 2 8.48 -2.16 -8.48
N SER A 3 7.60 -2.98 -7.90
CA SER A 3 7.36 -2.93 -6.45
C SER A 3 8.62 -3.44 -5.75
N GLU A 4 9.13 -2.67 -4.81
CA GLU A 4 10.14 -3.19 -3.89
C GLU A 4 9.46 -4.23 -3.00
N LYS A 5 10.02 -5.44 -2.95
CA LYS A 5 9.53 -6.54 -2.14
C LYS A 5 10.42 -6.77 -0.94
N TYR A 6 9.82 -6.76 0.24
CA TYR A 6 10.46 -7.05 1.50
C TYR A 6 10.13 -8.47 1.95
N GLU A 7 11.11 -9.14 2.56
CA GLU A 7 10.82 -10.30 3.40
C GLU A 7 10.05 -9.83 4.62
N ILE A 8 8.91 -10.46 4.88
CA ILE A 8 7.97 -10.05 5.93
C ILE A 8 7.87 -11.13 6.99
N GLY A 9 7.98 -10.69 8.24
CA GLY A 9 7.90 -11.52 9.42
C GLY A 9 6.58 -11.36 10.16
N THR A 10 6.66 -11.32 11.47
CA THR A 10 5.55 -10.97 12.36
C THR A 10 5.14 -9.51 12.19
N ARG A 11 3.92 -9.17 12.63
CA ARG A 11 3.42 -7.80 12.64
C ARG A 11 4.39 -6.81 13.31
N ALA A 12 4.93 -7.18 14.48
CA ALA A 12 5.85 -6.32 15.23
C ALA A 12 7.16 -6.07 14.49
N GLU A 13 7.65 -7.06 13.71
CA GLU A 13 8.83 -6.89 12.87
C GLU A 13 8.55 -5.95 11.70
N CYS A 14 7.36 -6.06 11.08
CA CYS A 14 6.93 -5.14 10.02
C CYS A 14 6.72 -3.71 10.56
N GLU A 15 6.07 -3.52 11.71
CA GLU A 15 5.90 -2.22 12.37
C GLU A 15 7.25 -1.58 12.72
N LYS A 16 8.20 -2.37 13.21
CA LYS A 16 9.56 -1.92 13.47
C LYS A 16 10.27 -1.50 12.17
N MET A 17 10.16 -2.29 11.11
CA MET A 17 10.75 -1.99 9.80
C MET A 17 10.24 -0.65 9.26
N VAL A 18 8.92 -0.42 9.27
CA VAL A 18 8.33 0.85 8.80
C VAL A 18 8.76 2.02 9.69
N LYS A 19 8.86 1.83 11.01
CA LYS A 19 9.36 2.86 11.92
C LYS A 19 10.82 3.23 11.64
N GLU A 20 11.66 2.27 11.28
CA GLU A 20 13.07 2.49 10.91
C GLU A 20 13.23 3.25 9.59
N TRP A 21 12.20 3.29 8.74
CA TRP A 21 12.17 4.17 7.56
C TRP A 21 12.01 5.66 7.92
N GLY A 22 11.70 5.98 9.18
CA GLY A 22 11.67 7.35 9.69
C GLY A 22 10.28 7.97 9.83
N PHE A 23 9.21 7.18 9.66
CA PHE A 23 7.84 7.66 9.86
C PHE A 23 7.55 7.89 11.37
N PRO A 24 7.07 9.08 11.78
CA PRO A 24 6.78 9.38 13.17
C PRO A 24 5.61 8.56 13.73
N HIS A 25 4.66 8.19 12.86
CA HIS A 25 3.52 7.36 13.24
C HIS A 25 3.48 6.09 12.40
N VAL A 26 3.20 4.97 13.06
CA VAL A 26 3.02 3.67 12.42
C VAL A 26 1.70 3.07 12.89
N PHE A 27 0.87 2.65 11.93
CA PHE A 27 -0.43 2.04 12.16
C PHE A 27 -0.49 0.69 11.47
N THR A 28 -1.22 -0.24 12.07
CA THR A 28 -1.57 -1.50 11.42
C THR A 28 -3.07 -1.57 11.24
N TRP A 29 -3.48 -1.82 9.99
CA TRP A 29 -4.87 -2.11 9.66
C TRP A 29 -4.98 -3.53 9.13
N THR A 30 -5.99 -4.27 9.61
CA THR A 30 -6.20 -5.68 9.28
C THR A 30 -7.66 -5.93 8.96
N ASP A 31 -7.94 -6.45 7.78
CA ASP A 31 -9.20 -7.13 7.45
C ASP A 31 -9.04 -8.65 7.57
N SER A 32 -7.95 -9.19 7.00
CA SER A 32 -7.48 -10.57 7.17
C SER A 32 -5.95 -10.59 6.96
N ARG A 33 -5.27 -11.74 6.93
CA ARG A 33 -3.79 -11.80 6.85
C ARG A 33 -3.19 -12.25 5.53
N ARG A 34 -3.96 -12.52 4.46
CA ARG A 34 -3.40 -13.18 3.25
C ARG A 34 -4.11 -12.84 1.94
N GLY A 35 -4.07 -11.58 1.52
CA GLY A 35 -4.58 -11.22 0.20
C GLY A 35 -3.89 -10.00 -0.37
N ASN A 36 -4.58 -9.33 -1.28
CA ASN A 36 -4.02 -8.27 -2.11
C ASN A 36 -4.70 -6.93 -1.86
N LEU A 37 -4.01 -5.87 -2.26
CA LEU A 37 -4.49 -4.51 -2.31
C LEU A 37 -4.48 -4.06 -3.76
N THR A 38 -5.55 -3.43 -4.23
CA THR A 38 -5.52 -2.68 -5.49
C THR A 38 -5.64 -1.20 -5.21
N ILE A 39 -4.81 -0.37 -5.84
CA ILE A 39 -4.82 1.08 -5.70
C ILE A 39 -4.96 1.75 -7.08
N THR A 40 -5.59 2.92 -7.11
CA THR A 40 -5.59 3.85 -8.25
C THR A 40 -5.47 5.29 -7.75
N TYR A 41 -5.06 6.18 -8.64
CA TYR A 41 -4.92 7.61 -8.39
C TYR A 41 -5.85 8.39 -9.32
N PRO A 42 -7.08 8.72 -8.89
CA PRO A 42 -8.11 9.29 -9.77
C PRO A 42 -7.67 10.58 -10.49
N THR A 43 -6.94 11.45 -9.80
CA THR A 43 -6.42 12.69 -10.40
C THR A 43 -5.40 12.40 -11.50
N ASP A 44 -4.59 11.36 -11.37
CA ASP A 44 -3.58 10.99 -12.36
C ASP A 44 -4.23 10.30 -13.56
N ASN A 45 -5.29 9.50 -13.33
CA ASN A 45 -6.11 8.95 -14.40
C ASN A 45 -6.62 10.07 -15.33
N ASP A 46 -7.17 11.15 -14.75
CA ASP A 46 -7.67 12.29 -15.52
C ASP A 46 -6.55 13.10 -16.18
N THR A 47 -5.54 13.49 -15.40
CA THR A 47 -4.54 14.48 -15.83
C THR A 47 -3.34 13.91 -16.58
N LEU A 48 -2.98 12.65 -16.36
CA LEU A 48 -1.79 12.01 -16.95
C LEU A 48 -2.14 10.88 -17.93
N TYR A 49 -3.31 10.25 -17.77
CA TYR A 49 -3.71 9.08 -18.57
C TYR A 49 -4.98 9.31 -19.40
N ASN A 50 -5.34 10.57 -19.68
CA ASN A 50 -6.47 10.95 -20.55
C ASN A 50 -7.81 10.29 -20.16
N GLY A 51 -8.05 10.15 -18.85
CA GLY A 51 -9.22 9.48 -18.29
C GLY A 51 -9.14 7.96 -18.25
N GLU A 52 -8.06 7.34 -18.74
CA GLU A 52 -7.85 5.89 -18.61
C GLU A 52 -7.58 5.52 -17.14
N ILE A 53 -8.39 4.64 -16.57
CA ILE A 53 -8.24 4.20 -15.18
C ILE A 53 -7.08 3.21 -15.08
N LYS A 54 -5.99 3.62 -14.44
CA LYS A 54 -4.83 2.76 -14.14
C LYS A 54 -4.95 2.21 -12.73
N LYS A 55 -4.96 0.89 -12.59
CA LYS A 55 -4.98 0.19 -11.31
C LYS A 55 -3.73 -0.65 -11.16
N GLU A 56 -3.18 -0.69 -9.95
CA GLU A 56 -2.04 -1.53 -9.60
C GLU A 56 -2.40 -2.41 -8.42
N THR A 57 -2.06 -3.70 -8.49
CA THR A 57 -2.34 -4.67 -7.43
C THR A 57 -1.05 -5.12 -6.77
N PHE A 58 -1.04 -5.04 -5.45
CA PHE A 58 0.08 -5.35 -4.56
C PHE A 58 -0.30 -6.51 -3.65
N GLY A 59 0.66 -7.38 -3.41
CA GLY A 59 0.54 -8.53 -2.55
C GLY A 59 1.48 -8.50 -1.36
N VAL A 60 1.59 -9.67 -0.75
CA VAL A 60 2.40 -9.95 0.44
C VAL A 60 3.86 -9.54 0.18
N GLY A 61 4.33 -8.54 0.94
CA GLY A 61 5.71 -8.04 0.92
C GLY A 61 5.94 -6.83 0.00
N ASP A 62 4.96 -6.46 -0.82
CA ASP A 62 5.06 -5.27 -1.66
C ASP A 62 4.96 -3.98 -0.83
N ARG A 63 5.77 -2.99 -1.20
CA ARG A 63 5.68 -1.61 -0.69
C ARG A 63 5.01 -0.69 -1.71
N VAL A 64 4.18 0.21 -1.21
CA VAL A 64 3.56 1.29 -1.99
C VAL A 64 3.89 2.61 -1.30
N ASP A 65 4.61 3.50 -1.99
CA ASP A 65 4.82 4.88 -1.53
C ASP A 65 3.76 5.79 -2.14
N VAL A 66 2.94 6.41 -1.30
CA VAL A 66 1.92 7.38 -1.71
C VAL A 66 2.43 8.80 -1.42
N PRO A 67 2.65 9.65 -2.44
CA PRO A 67 3.11 11.02 -2.20
C PRO A 67 2.12 11.85 -1.38
N ALA A 68 2.63 12.74 -0.54
CA ALA A 68 1.80 13.63 0.27
C ALA A 68 0.79 14.42 -0.59
N GLY A 69 -0.47 14.45 -0.15
CA GLY A 69 -1.55 15.13 -0.86
C GLY A 69 -2.11 14.39 -2.08
N LYS A 70 -1.62 13.18 -2.41
CA LYS A 70 -2.20 12.37 -3.50
C LYS A 70 -3.50 11.71 -3.07
N ILE A 71 -4.55 11.95 -3.86
CA ILE A 71 -5.82 11.22 -3.76
C ILE A 71 -5.60 9.82 -4.31
N HIS A 72 -5.92 8.81 -3.50
CA HIS A 72 -5.86 7.42 -3.88
C HIS A 72 -7.12 6.69 -3.41
N GLU A 73 -7.56 5.71 -4.20
CA GLU A 73 -8.65 4.81 -3.85
C GLU A 73 -8.10 3.40 -3.73
N VAL A 74 -8.57 2.66 -2.72
CA VAL A 74 -8.04 1.34 -2.35
C VAL A 74 -9.17 0.32 -2.32
N TRP A 75 -8.91 -0.87 -2.88
CA TRP A 75 -9.75 -2.05 -2.76
C TRP A 75 -8.98 -3.20 -2.14
N ILE A 76 -9.65 -3.92 -1.25
CA ILE A 76 -9.11 -5.11 -0.59
C ILE A 76 -9.55 -6.34 -1.38
N GLY A 77 -8.61 -7.23 -1.67
CA GLY A 77 -8.89 -8.50 -2.33
C GLY A 77 -9.78 -9.42 -1.49
N LEU A 78 -10.38 -10.42 -2.13
CA LEU A 78 -11.34 -11.35 -1.49
C LEU A 78 -10.80 -12.05 -0.26
N ASP A 79 -9.50 -12.34 -0.26
CA ASP A 79 -8.84 -13.02 0.85
C ASP A 79 -8.46 -12.08 1.99
N GLY A 80 -8.81 -10.78 1.95
CA GLY A 80 -8.49 -9.71 2.91
C GLY A 80 -7.01 -9.30 2.92
N CYS A 81 -6.59 -8.38 3.80
CA CYS A 81 -5.17 -8.03 3.92
C CYS A 81 -4.81 -7.31 5.23
N GLU A 82 -3.52 -7.33 5.57
CA GLU A 82 -2.91 -6.59 6.68
C GLU A 82 -1.84 -5.66 6.13
N TYR A 83 -1.96 -4.37 6.43
CA TYR A 83 -0.99 -3.35 6.02
C TYR A 83 -0.39 -2.67 7.25
N VAL A 84 0.91 -2.41 7.16
CA VAL A 84 1.63 -1.53 8.07
C VAL A 84 1.86 -0.22 7.33
N ILE A 85 1.34 0.86 7.88
CA ILE A 85 1.30 2.19 7.27
C ILE A 85 2.18 3.12 8.11
N GLY A 86 3.06 3.86 7.44
CA GLY A 86 3.86 4.93 8.03
C GLY A 86 3.40 6.29 7.53
N GLU A 87 3.16 7.24 8.43
CA GLU A 87 2.82 8.65 8.15
C GLU A 87 3.66 9.60 9.00
#